data_AF-Q47XZ9-F1
#
_entry.id   AF-Q47XZ9-F1
#
_cell.length_a   1.000
_cell.length_b   1.000
_cell.length_c   1.000
_cell.angle_alpha   90.00
_cell.angle_beta   90.00
_cell.angle_gamma   90.00
#
_symmetry.space_group_name_H-M   'P 1'
#
loop_
_entity.id
_entity.type
_entity.pdbx_description
1 polymer ?
#
loop_
_entity_poly.entity_id
_entity_poly.type
_entity_poly.pdbx_seq_one_letter_code
_entity_poly.pdbx_strand_id
1 'polypeptide(L)'
;MVILGHKYHQLVLCYEQLTPSSIYLFGVFVPFLQAAFCLKGFDDRNRFFATSILTILGFIFCSAILSNYLAVNFIMLLILTAVLSCSAKRRLHDAKLNKNWQLVPGGLLLLTGILSLLLENSGSYYLLILPLLSAALLLTYPSKNTKEKNNYILGYYGPVDLSSYKQKTVVMKTHNQRIEPTLAADGASEQLYAYNTTAEQSITPNDTFNDEIDREVDGKQADIGELIRLKFLGNRKIQLGLIASVALIFIGVLVNSAINAIPTEQNNTNNTELSEPQVVSNNVSVTILANKNHLLAMPDNFNLYLSEYQGVIIHWQADQVANGELWSQLSTNGDKSCQSIKFNKGSSIRPLTVLVENGSEYFASFSPLDSGELIQALAFRGKFSLCGYSFSLKGSQAVLGKHNLYAPFLEQDA
;
A
#
# COMPACT_ATOMS: atom_id res chain seq x y z
N MET A 1 34.48 1.49 38.40
CA MET A 1 33.51 0.57 39.04
C MET A 1 32.31 1.44 39.42
N VAL A 2 31.38 1.80 38.51
CA VAL A 2 30.39 0.95 37.78
C VAL A 2 29.55 0.17 38.82
N ILE A 3 28.22 0.30 38.94
CA ILE A 3 27.11 0.15 37.97
C ILE A 3 25.96 1.12 38.35
N LEU A 4 25.53 2.06 37.48
CA LEU A 4 24.37 1.98 36.58
C LEU A 4 22.99 1.84 37.26
N GLY A 5 22.16 2.90 37.22
CA GLY A 5 20.78 2.89 37.74
C GLY A 5 19.86 3.86 36.99
N HIS A 6 18.92 3.31 36.21
CA HIS A 6 17.71 3.94 35.67
C HIS A 6 17.77 5.41 35.20
N LYS A 7 18.36 5.64 34.01
CA LYS A 7 17.73 6.51 33.00
C LYS A 7 16.95 5.64 32.00
N TYR A 8 16.04 6.26 31.23
CA TYR A 8 15.11 5.65 30.25
C TYR A 8 13.85 4.96 30.82
N HIS A 9 12.86 5.76 31.26
CA HIS A 9 11.45 5.50 30.90
C HIS A 9 10.52 6.69 31.23
N GLN A 10 10.53 7.74 30.40
CA GLN A 10 9.39 8.65 30.19
C GLN A 10 9.69 9.62 29.04
N LEU A 11 9.33 9.23 27.81
CA LEU A 11 9.13 10.19 26.72
C LEU A 11 7.77 10.84 26.95
N VAL A 12 7.80 12.03 27.57
CA VAL A 12 6.65 12.94 27.72
C VAL A 12 6.30 13.46 26.32
N LEU A 13 5.24 12.96 25.66
CA LEU A 13 3.82 13.33 25.81
C LEU A 13 3.54 14.83 25.54
N CYS A 14 3.07 15.12 24.32
CA CYS A 14 2.46 16.39 23.88
C CYS A 14 3.22 17.66 24.27
N TYR A 15 4.16 18.07 23.42
CA TYR A 15 4.91 19.31 23.57
C TYR A 15 4.00 20.53 23.37
N GLU A 16 3.79 21.30 24.45
CA GLU A 16 3.48 22.73 24.36
C GLU A 16 4.68 23.45 23.72
N GLN A 17 4.44 24.60 23.07
CA GLN A 17 5.44 25.45 22.38
C GLN A 17 5.85 25.01 20.94
N LEU A 18 4.93 25.18 19.98
CA LEU A 18 5.35 25.74 18.68
C LEU A 18 4.97 27.23 18.66
N THR A 19 5.92 28.09 18.30
CA THR A 19 5.78 29.55 18.32
C THR A 19 4.94 30.08 17.14
N PRO A 20 4.18 31.19 17.31
CA PRO A 20 3.13 31.57 16.39
C PRO A 20 3.60 32.55 15.30
N SER A 21 4.44 32.11 14.35
CA SER A 21 4.95 33.01 13.30
C SER A 21 5.27 32.37 11.94
N SER A 22 4.64 31.25 11.57
CA SER A 22 4.78 30.69 10.20
C SER A 22 3.64 29.78 9.71
N ILE A 23 2.46 29.79 10.35
CA ILE A 23 1.39 28.80 10.09
C ILE A 23 0.02 29.46 9.90
N TYR A 24 -0.23 30.01 8.70
CA TYR A 24 -1.56 30.45 8.27
C TYR A 24 -2.14 29.69 7.06
N LEU A 25 -1.43 28.68 6.53
CA LEU A 25 -1.96 27.76 5.51
C LEU A 25 -2.35 26.36 6.05
N PHE A 26 -1.86 25.96 7.24
CA PHE A 26 -2.03 24.60 7.78
C PHE A 26 -2.88 24.50 9.07
N GLY A 27 -3.43 25.61 9.57
CA GLY A 27 -4.08 25.66 10.91
C GLY A 27 -5.22 24.66 11.13
N VAL A 28 -5.88 24.21 10.05
CA VAL A 28 -7.00 23.24 10.09
C VAL A 28 -6.54 21.78 9.96
N PHE A 29 -5.27 21.50 9.63
CA PHE A 29 -4.75 20.11 9.58
C PHE A 29 -3.98 19.72 10.85
N VAL A 30 -3.36 20.69 11.53
CA VAL A 30 -2.54 20.47 12.73
C VAL A 30 -3.31 19.78 13.88
N PRO A 31 -4.52 20.22 14.30
CA PRO A 31 -5.18 19.60 15.45
C PRO A 31 -5.68 18.17 15.16
N PHE A 32 -6.15 17.88 13.95
CA PHE A 32 -6.50 16.50 13.57
C PHE A 32 -5.29 15.56 13.60
N LEU A 33 -4.12 16.01 13.10
CA LEU A 33 -2.89 15.21 13.13
C LEU A 33 -2.38 15.00 14.55
N GLN A 34 -2.43 16.04 15.41
CA GLN A 34 -2.13 15.92 16.83
C GLN A 34 -3.07 14.92 17.52
N ALA A 35 -4.36 14.96 17.22
CA ALA A 35 -5.35 14.00 17.72
C ALA A 35 -5.18 12.58 17.15
N ALA A 36 -4.43 12.38 16.07
CA ALA A 36 -4.06 11.05 15.57
C ALA A 36 -2.97 10.41 16.45
N PHE A 37 -1.88 11.14 16.71
CA PHE A 37 -0.73 10.68 17.52
C PHE A 37 -0.91 10.80 19.05
N CYS A 38 -1.98 11.42 19.54
CA CYS A 38 -2.18 11.59 20.99
C CYS A 38 -2.39 10.24 21.71
N LEU A 39 -1.49 9.92 22.65
CA LEU A 39 -1.56 8.70 23.48
C LEU A 39 -2.58 8.76 24.64
N LYS A 40 -3.25 9.90 24.82
CA LYS A 40 -4.27 10.15 25.85
C LYS A 40 -5.63 10.41 25.18
N GLY A 41 -6.71 10.11 25.92
CA GLY A 41 -8.09 10.24 25.46
C GLY A 41 -8.71 8.90 25.07
N PHE A 42 -9.74 8.98 24.24
CA PHE A 42 -10.69 7.93 23.95
C PHE A 42 -11.09 8.00 22.47
N ASP A 43 -11.23 6.84 21.83
CA ASP A 43 -11.72 6.71 20.45
C ASP A 43 -12.99 5.86 20.46
N ASP A 44 -14.06 6.40 19.88
CA ASP A 44 -15.30 5.67 19.67
C ASP A 44 -15.12 4.54 18.64
N ARG A 45 -16.20 3.76 18.41
CA ARG A 45 -16.17 2.64 17.45
C ARG A 45 -15.91 3.14 16.02
N ASN A 46 -16.49 4.28 15.64
CA ASN A 46 -16.45 4.78 14.27
C ASN A 46 -15.10 5.37 13.91
N ARG A 47 -14.48 6.15 14.81
CA ARG A 47 -13.13 6.72 14.63
C ARG A 47 -12.07 5.64 14.60
N PHE A 48 -12.15 4.64 15.48
CA PHE A 48 -11.20 3.53 15.47
C PHE A 48 -11.33 2.68 14.19
N PHE A 49 -12.57 2.43 13.71
CA PHE A 49 -12.82 1.75 12.43
C PHE A 49 -12.25 2.54 11.24
N ALA A 50 -12.57 3.83 11.13
CA ALA A 50 -12.09 4.69 10.05
C ALA A 50 -10.55 4.79 10.05
N THR A 51 -9.93 4.94 11.23
CA THR A 51 -8.47 4.97 11.37
C THR A 51 -7.83 3.62 11.00
N SER A 52 -8.46 2.50 11.39
CA SER A 52 -7.97 1.15 11.04
C SER A 52 -8.04 0.89 9.53
N ILE A 53 -9.14 1.25 8.87
CA ILE A 53 -9.26 1.12 7.41
C ILE A 53 -8.27 2.06 6.70
N LEU A 54 -8.18 3.33 7.10
CA LEU A 54 -7.29 4.30 6.48
C LEU A 54 -5.82 3.91 6.61
N THR A 55 -5.39 3.36 7.75
CA THR A 55 -4.01 2.89 7.93
C THR A 55 -3.70 1.63 7.12
N ILE A 56 -4.61 0.65 7.04
CA ILE A 56 -4.38 -0.60 6.30
C ILE A 56 -4.46 -0.36 4.78
N LEU A 57 -5.52 0.28 4.29
CA LEU A 57 -5.65 0.59 2.85
C LEU A 57 -4.62 1.64 2.41
N GLY A 58 -4.32 2.62 3.26
CA GLY A 58 -3.27 3.60 3.01
C GLY A 58 -1.89 2.97 2.89
N PHE A 59 -1.58 1.95 3.70
CA PHE A 59 -0.34 1.18 3.53
C PHE A 59 -0.31 0.46 2.18
N ILE A 60 -1.34 -0.33 1.84
CA ILE A 60 -1.43 -1.08 0.57
C ILE A 60 -1.28 -0.15 -0.65
N PHE A 61 -1.98 0.98 -0.65
CA PHE A 61 -1.95 1.93 -1.77
C PHE A 61 -0.60 2.65 -1.89
N CYS A 62 -0.04 3.12 -0.77
CA CYS A 62 1.27 3.77 -0.77
C CYS A 62 2.39 2.80 -1.16
N SER A 63 2.40 1.56 -0.64
CA SER A 63 3.42 0.57 -0.96
C SER A 63 3.34 0.08 -2.41
N ALA A 64 2.15 0.05 -3.01
CA ALA A 64 1.97 -0.24 -4.43
C ALA A 64 2.51 0.90 -5.33
N ILE A 65 2.23 2.17 -5.00
CA ILE A 65 2.71 3.32 -5.78
C ILE A 65 4.22 3.53 -5.62
N LEU A 66 4.75 3.34 -4.41
CA LEU A 66 6.14 3.59 -4.05
C LEU A 66 6.95 2.28 -4.01
N SER A 67 6.56 1.26 -4.80
CA SER A 67 7.17 -0.09 -4.79
C SER A 67 8.70 -0.06 -4.86
N ASN A 68 9.25 0.81 -5.71
CA ASN A 68 10.69 0.95 -5.95
C ASN A 68 11.46 1.62 -4.78
N TYR A 69 10.77 2.11 -3.73
CA TYR A 69 11.36 2.89 -2.64
C TYR A 69 11.18 2.20 -1.28
N LEU A 70 11.85 1.05 -1.08
CA LEU A 70 11.78 0.24 0.15
C LEU A 70 11.92 1.05 1.45
N ALA A 71 12.88 1.98 1.51
CA ALA A 71 13.11 2.83 2.68
C ALA A 71 11.92 3.76 2.98
N VAL A 72 11.26 4.30 1.95
CA VAL A 72 10.06 5.14 2.10
C VAL A 72 8.89 4.30 2.58
N ASN A 73 8.70 3.10 2.02
CA ASN A 73 7.67 2.17 2.44
C ASN A 73 7.83 1.74 3.91
N PHE A 74 9.07 1.51 4.36
CA PHE A 74 9.37 1.19 5.76
C PHE A 74 9.05 2.37 6.71
N ILE A 75 9.43 3.59 6.34
CA ILE A 75 9.11 4.80 7.12
C ILE A 75 7.58 5.00 7.18
N MET A 76 6.88 4.84 6.06
CA MET A 76 5.41 4.92 6.01
C MET A 76 4.75 3.86 6.88
N LEU A 77 5.24 2.61 6.86
CA LEU A 77 4.75 1.54 7.72
C LEU A 77 4.91 1.88 9.21
N LEU A 78 6.05 2.46 9.61
CA LEU A 78 6.26 2.90 11.00
C LEU A 78 5.29 4.01 11.42
N ILE A 79 5.04 5.00 10.55
CA ILE A 79 4.09 6.09 10.80
C ILE A 79 2.67 5.54 10.95
N LEU A 80 2.21 4.71 10.02
CA LEU A 80 0.86 4.13 10.05
C LEU A 80 0.68 3.16 11.25
N THR A 81 1.72 2.40 11.60
CA THR A 81 1.78 1.58 12.82
C THR A 81 1.63 2.43 14.08
N ALA A 82 2.30 3.58 14.16
CA ALA A 82 2.21 4.48 15.30
C ALA A 82 0.80 5.07 15.45
N VAL A 83 0.18 5.50 14.34
CA VAL A 83 -1.21 6.00 14.32
C VAL A 83 -2.19 4.91 14.77
N LEU A 84 -2.10 3.70 14.21
CA LEU A 84 -2.97 2.58 14.59
C LEU A 84 -2.78 2.19 16.06
N SER A 85 -1.54 2.18 16.57
CA SER A 85 -1.25 1.88 17.98
C SER A 85 -1.81 2.94 18.94
N CYS A 86 -1.73 4.23 18.58
CA CYS A 86 -2.32 5.30 19.37
C CYS A 86 -3.85 5.17 19.41
N SER A 87 -4.49 4.91 18.27
CA SER A 87 -5.94 4.72 18.20
C SER A 87 -6.41 3.44 18.92
N ALA A 88 -5.68 2.32 18.78
CA ALA A 88 -5.95 1.08 19.51
C ALA A 88 -5.86 1.27 21.04
N LYS A 89 -4.89 2.04 21.52
CA LYS A 89 -4.77 2.40 22.94
C LYS A 89 -5.96 3.24 23.43
N ARG A 90 -6.40 4.23 22.66
CA ARG A 90 -7.58 5.05 22.99
C ARG A 90 -8.89 4.24 22.94
N ARG A 91 -9.02 3.32 21.98
CA ARG A 91 -10.14 2.35 21.90
C ARG A 91 -10.19 1.42 23.11
N LEU A 92 -9.03 0.93 23.55
CA LEU A 92 -8.88 0.07 24.72
C LEU A 92 -9.34 0.80 26.01
N HIS A 93 -9.01 2.09 26.12
CA HIS A 93 -9.40 2.96 27.22
C HIS A 93 -10.93 3.20 27.27
N ASP A 94 -11.58 3.48 26.14
CA ASP A 94 -13.05 3.64 26.03
C ASP A 94 -13.82 2.34 26.37
N ALA A 95 -13.27 1.18 25.97
CA ALA A 95 -13.81 -0.12 26.32
C ALA A 95 -13.54 -0.53 27.78
N LYS A 96 -12.74 0.24 28.54
CA LYS A 96 -12.22 -0.07 29.89
C LYS A 96 -11.58 -1.46 29.97
N LEU A 97 -10.77 -1.81 28.98
CA LEU A 97 -10.04 -3.07 28.93
C LEU A 97 -8.67 -2.90 29.61
N ASN A 98 -8.45 -3.61 30.71
CA ASN A 98 -7.24 -3.53 31.55
C ASN A 98 -6.05 -4.37 31.02
N LYS A 99 -6.19 -5.02 29.87
CA LYS A 99 -5.23 -5.99 29.32
C LYS A 99 -4.26 -5.30 28.36
N ASN A 100 -3.01 -5.75 28.26
CA ASN A 100 -1.95 -5.17 27.42
C ASN A 100 -2.18 -5.25 25.88
N TRP A 101 -3.42 -5.40 25.43
CA TRP A 101 -3.83 -5.55 24.03
C TRP A 101 -3.68 -4.26 23.19
N GLN A 102 -3.32 -3.13 23.81
CA GLN A 102 -3.04 -1.84 23.14
C GLN A 102 -2.06 -1.93 21.95
N LEU A 103 -1.12 -2.88 21.98
CA LEU A 103 -0.11 -3.06 20.93
C LEU A 103 -0.44 -4.18 19.93
N VAL A 104 -1.55 -4.90 20.09
CA VAL A 104 -1.84 -6.08 19.23
C VAL A 104 -2.10 -5.66 17.77
N PRO A 105 -3.02 -4.72 17.44
CA PRO A 105 -3.25 -4.34 16.05
C PRO A 105 -2.03 -3.67 15.39
N GLY A 106 -1.34 -2.79 16.12
CA GLY A 106 -0.14 -2.11 15.63
C GLY A 106 1.04 -3.07 15.43
N GLY A 107 1.32 -3.93 16.41
CA GLY A 107 2.40 -4.92 16.31
C GLY A 107 2.15 -5.96 15.20
N LEU A 108 0.90 -6.37 15.01
CA LEU A 108 0.52 -7.22 13.88
C LEU A 108 0.65 -6.50 12.54
N LEU A 109 0.28 -5.22 12.45
CA LEU A 109 0.48 -4.42 11.23
C LEU A 109 1.96 -4.25 10.91
N LEU A 110 2.81 -4.00 11.92
CA LEU A 110 4.25 -3.89 11.73
C LEU A 110 4.85 -5.21 11.24
N LEU A 111 4.55 -6.32 11.91
CA LEU A 111 5.07 -7.64 11.56
C LEU A 111 4.62 -8.07 10.16
N THR A 112 3.32 -7.99 9.87
CA THR A 112 2.78 -8.41 8.56
C THR A 112 3.10 -7.43 7.45
N GLY A 113 3.24 -6.13 7.74
CA GLY A 113 3.70 -5.11 6.79
C GLY A 113 5.17 -5.31 6.41
N ILE A 114 6.07 -5.55 7.38
CA ILE A 114 7.48 -5.89 7.09
C ILE A 114 7.54 -7.14 6.23
N LEU A 115 6.81 -8.20 6.62
CA LEU A 115 6.77 -9.43 5.84
C LEU A 115 6.21 -9.19 4.42
N SER A 116 5.19 -8.33 4.26
CA SER A 116 4.66 -7.96 2.94
C SER A 116 5.68 -7.24 2.05
N LEU A 117 6.49 -6.35 2.63
CA LEU A 117 7.57 -5.65 1.91
C LEU A 117 8.72 -6.59 1.51
N LEU A 118 9.02 -7.61 2.31
CA LEU A 118 10.12 -8.56 2.04
C LEU A 118 9.74 -9.65 1.02
N LEU A 119 8.46 -9.93 0.82
CA LEU A 119 7.99 -11.02 -0.06
C LEU A 119 7.83 -10.59 -1.53
N GLU A 120 7.83 -9.29 -1.84
CA GLU A 120 7.70 -8.68 -3.19
C GLU A 120 6.60 -9.28 -4.10
N ASN A 121 5.58 -9.89 -3.50
CA ASN A 121 4.54 -10.67 -4.18
C ASN A 121 3.17 -10.03 -3.93
N SER A 122 2.33 -9.94 -4.96
CA SER A 122 0.97 -9.38 -4.85
C SER A 122 0.11 -10.14 -3.83
N GLY A 123 0.36 -11.44 -3.63
CA GLY A 123 -0.28 -12.25 -2.59
C GLY A 123 0.17 -11.93 -1.16
N SER A 124 1.28 -11.22 -0.96
CA SER A 124 1.80 -10.91 0.38
C SER A 124 0.85 -10.02 1.18
N TYR A 125 0.10 -9.13 0.52
CA TYR A 125 -0.88 -8.25 1.16
C TYR A 125 -2.01 -9.00 1.89
N TYR A 126 -2.27 -10.29 1.59
CA TYR A 126 -3.23 -11.11 2.35
C TYR A 126 -2.80 -11.29 3.83
N LEU A 127 -1.52 -11.12 4.16
CA LEU A 127 -1.04 -11.13 5.55
C LEU A 127 -1.69 -10.02 6.41
N LEU A 128 -2.09 -8.90 5.78
CA LEU A 128 -2.76 -7.76 6.43
C LEU A 128 -4.20 -8.08 6.91
N ILE A 129 -4.75 -9.25 6.58
CA ILE A 129 -5.99 -9.76 7.19
C ILE A 129 -5.81 -9.94 8.72
N LEU A 130 -4.60 -10.27 9.19
CA LEU A 130 -4.33 -10.51 10.61
C LEU A 130 -4.47 -9.24 11.49
N PRO A 131 -3.82 -8.09 11.19
CA PRO A 131 -4.10 -6.84 11.90
C PRO A 131 -5.57 -6.40 11.75
N LEU A 132 -6.18 -6.58 10.57
CA LEU A 132 -7.59 -6.26 10.34
C LEU A 132 -8.53 -7.04 11.29
N LEU A 133 -8.34 -8.36 11.44
CA LEU A 133 -9.13 -9.18 12.36
C LEU A 133 -8.92 -8.78 13.82
N SER A 134 -7.70 -8.37 14.20
CA SER A 134 -7.43 -7.88 15.56
C SER A 134 -8.09 -6.52 15.85
N ALA A 135 -8.18 -5.64 14.86
CA ALA A 135 -8.95 -4.40 14.96
C ALA A 135 -10.46 -4.68 15.00
N ALA A 136 -10.95 -5.60 14.16
CA ALA A 136 -12.34 -6.06 14.20
C ALA A 136 -12.74 -6.61 15.58
N LEU A 137 -11.85 -7.36 16.24
CA LEU A 137 -12.06 -7.84 17.60
C LEU A 137 -12.26 -6.68 18.60
N LEU A 138 -11.44 -5.62 18.55
CA LEU A 138 -11.59 -4.43 19.41
C LEU A 138 -12.88 -3.63 19.11
N LEU A 139 -13.37 -3.66 17.88
CA LEU A 139 -14.66 -3.05 17.51
C LEU A 139 -15.86 -3.77 18.17
N THR A 140 -15.76 -5.07 18.45
CA THR A 140 -16.84 -5.83 19.12
C THR A 140 -17.10 -5.42 20.58
N TYR A 141 -16.21 -4.66 21.21
CA TYR A 141 -16.41 -4.19 22.58
C TYR A 141 -17.29 -2.92 22.59
N PRO A 142 -18.28 -2.81 23.49
CA PRO A 142 -19.06 -1.59 23.66
C PRO A 142 -18.21 -0.47 24.28
N SER A 143 -18.53 0.79 23.96
CA SER A 143 -18.06 1.95 24.71
C SER A 143 -18.73 1.97 26.09
N LYS A 144 -17.92 2.02 27.16
CA LYS A 144 -18.39 1.99 28.57
C LYS A 144 -18.41 3.35 29.26
N ASN A 145 -18.09 4.44 28.56
CA ASN A 145 -18.09 5.80 29.10
C ASN A 145 -19.31 6.59 28.61
N THR A 146 -20.49 6.25 29.14
CA THR A 146 -21.76 6.92 28.82
C THR A 146 -21.74 8.42 29.10
N LYS A 147 -21.01 8.88 30.12
CA LYS A 147 -20.84 10.31 30.45
C LYS A 147 -19.99 11.08 29.44
N GLU A 148 -19.14 10.41 28.67
CA GLU A 148 -18.26 11.05 27.68
C GLU A 148 -18.83 11.02 26.27
N LYS A 149 -19.83 10.15 26.00
CA LYS A 149 -20.51 10.03 24.69
C LYS A 149 -20.98 11.37 24.11
N ASN A 150 -21.45 12.28 24.97
CA ASN A 150 -21.97 13.59 24.56
C ASN A 150 -20.85 14.62 24.23
N ASN A 151 -19.59 14.31 24.57
CA ASN A 151 -18.45 15.21 24.40
C ASN A 151 -17.50 14.79 23.27
N TYR A 152 -17.78 13.70 22.55
CA TYR A 152 -16.97 13.29 21.41
C TYR A 152 -17.09 14.28 20.25
N ILE A 153 -15.95 14.62 19.65
CA ILE A 153 -15.86 15.45 18.43
C ILE A 153 -15.16 14.59 17.38
N LEU A 154 -15.84 14.32 16.26
CA LEU A 154 -15.36 13.39 15.22
C LEU A 154 -14.95 12.01 15.78
N GLY A 155 -15.64 11.54 16.82
CA GLY A 155 -15.35 10.27 17.49
C GLY A 155 -14.09 10.26 18.37
N TYR A 156 -13.49 11.43 18.66
CA TYR A 156 -12.42 11.61 19.65
C TYR A 156 -12.89 12.38 20.89
N TYR A 157 -12.42 11.96 22.06
CA TYR A 157 -12.52 12.74 23.30
C TYR A 157 -11.15 12.68 24.02
N GLY A 158 -10.53 13.83 24.29
CA GLY A 158 -9.17 13.88 24.84
C GLY A 158 -8.58 15.30 24.92
N PRO A 159 -7.28 15.44 25.23
CA PRO A 159 -6.66 16.73 25.50
C PRO A 159 -6.41 17.61 24.26
N VAL A 160 -6.52 17.09 23.03
CA VAL A 160 -6.39 17.89 21.82
C VAL A 160 -7.75 18.50 21.48
N ASP A 161 -7.86 19.82 21.46
CA ASP A 161 -9.12 20.46 21.12
C ASP A 161 -9.45 20.32 19.63
N LEU A 162 -10.65 19.81 19.35
CA LEU A 162 -11.25 19.67 18.03
C LEU A 162 -12.50 20.57 17.87
N SER A 163 -12.76 21.49 18.81
CA SER A 163 -13.92 22.39 18.80
C SER A 163 -14.07 23.17 17.48
N SER A 164 -12.96 23.50 16.82
CA SER A 164 -12.92 24.14 15.50
C SER A 164 -13.59 23.34 14.38
N TYR A 165 -13.71 22.01 14.52
CA TYR A 165 -14.40 21.13 13.57
C TYR A 165 -15.87 20.88 13.95
N LYS A 166 -16.37 21.41 15.09
CA LYS A 166 -17.82 21.44 15.31
C LYS A 166 -18.41 22.39 14.29
N GLN A 167 -19.12 21.84 13.31
CA GLN A 167 -19.91 22.63 12.38
C GLN A 167 -20.84 23.51 13.21
N LYS A 168 -20.72 24.85 13.07
CA LYS A 168 -21.73 25.76 13.59
C LYS A 168 -23.04 25.35 12.94
N THR A 169 -23.95 24.81 13.74
CA THR A 169 -25.33 24.57 13.33
C THR A 169 -25.94 25.93 13.05
N VAL A 170 -25.85 26.35 11.78
CA VAL A 170 -26.74 27.36 11.24
C VAL A 170 -28.12 26.76 11.38
N VAL A 171 -28.84 27.18 12.41
CA VAL A 171 -30.24 26.82 12.62
C VAL A 171 -31.00 27.44 11.45
N MET A 172 -31.11 26.70 10.35
CA MET A 172 -32.10 26.98 9.33
C MET A 172 -33.44 26.78 10.01
N LYS A 173 -34.01 27.87 10.54
CA LYS A 173 -35.40 27.91 10.98
C LYS A 173 -36.21 27.29 9.86
N THR A 174 -36.85 26.16 10.16
CA THR A 174 -37.68 25.44 9.20
C THR A 174 -38.71 26.41 8.66
N HIS A 175 -38.67 26.67 7.34
CA HIS A 175 -39.56 27.62 6.67
C HIS A 175 -40.96 27.02 6.48
N ASN A 176 -41.55 26.55 7.60
CA ASN A 176 -42.81 25.84 7.65
C ASN A 176 -43.61 26.16 8.93
N GLN A 177 -43.40 27.36 9.50
CA GLN A 177 -44.46 28.01 10.26
C GLN A 177 -45.34 28.79 9.27
N ARG A 178 -46.52 28.25 8.98
CA ARG A 178 -47.58 28.98 8.28
C ARG A 178 -48.07 30.10 9.21
N ILE A 179 -47.70 31.33 8.90
CA ILE A 179 -48.19 32.51 9.62
C ILE A 179 -49.53 32.89 8.99
N GLU A 180 -50.63 32.66 9.71
CA GLU A 180 -51.95 33.17 9.31
C GLU A 180 -51.98 34.71 9.49
N PRO A 181 -52.55 35.47 8.54
CA PRO A 181 -52.64 36.92 8.64
C PRO A 181 -53.79 37.34 9.56
N THR A 182 -53.51 37.58 10.85
CA THR A 182 -54.48 38.17 11.78
C THR A 182 -54.64 39.67 11.51
N LEU A 183 -55.84 40.08 11.10
CA LEU A 183 -56.18 41.47 10.85
C LEU A 183 -56.75 42.13 12.12
N ALA A 184 -56.01 43.11 12.66
CA ALA A 184 -56.40 44.08 13.69
C ALA A 184 -56.86 43.57 15.08
N ALA A 185 -56.07 43.88 16.11
CA ALA A 185 -56.50 44.73 17.24
C ALA A 185 -55.27 45.15 18.08
N ASP A 186 -55.39 46.28 18.78
CA ASP A 186 -54.31 46.92 19.54
C ASP A 186 -54.07 46.27 20.91
N GLY A 187 -52.81 46.31 21.37
CA GLY A 187 -52.39 46.10 22.77
C GLY A 187 -52.61 44.73 23.45
N ALA A 188 -51.55 43.92 23.57
CA ALA A 188 -51.14 43.28 24.84
C ALA A 188 -49.81 42.49 24.73
N SER A 189 -48.89 42.80 25.64
CA SER A 189 -47.76 41.99 26.16
C SER A 189 -47.24 40.77 25.37
N GLU A 190 -45.94 40.80 25.07
CA GLU A 190 -45.14 39.60 24.74
C GLU A 190 -45.21 38.56 25.88
N GLN A 191 -46.04 37.52 25.72
CA GLN A 191 -45.90 36.26 26.45
C GLN A 191 -45.54 35.16 25.48
N LEU A 192 -44.24 34.83 25.44
CA LEU A 192 -43.69 33.79 24.60
C LEU A 192 -44.01 32.42 25.21
N TYR A 193 -45.20 31.90 24.90
CA TYR A 193 -45.63 30.56 25.32
C TYR A 193 -44.69 29.50 24.76
N ALA A 194 -43.96 28.83 25.66
CA ALA A 194 -43.15 27.67 25.32
C ALA A 194 -44.05 26.48 24.95
N TYR A 195 -44.18 26.18 23.66
CA TYR A 195 -44.80 24.95 23.20
C TYR A 195 -43.77 23.81 23.22
N ASN A 196 -43.99 22.82 24.08
CA ASN A 196 -43.16 21.62 24.14
C ASN A 196 -43.23 20.86 22.81
N THR A 197 -42.09 20.76 22.11
CA THR A 197 -41.90 19.77 21.04
C THR A 197 -40.60 19.03 21.30
N THR A 198 -40.69 17.70 21.29
CA THR A 198 -39.68 16.78 21.80
C THR A 198 -38.39 16.83 20.98
N ALA A 199 -37.36 17.51 21.50
CA ALA A 199 -36.01 17.48 20.97
C ALA A 199 -34.99 17.60 22.12
N GLU A 200 -34.22 16.52 22.29
CA GLU A 200 -32.98 16.33 23.08
C GLU A 200 -32.68 17.30 24.23
N GLN A 201 -32.80 16.78 25.46
CA GLN A 201 -32.47 17.47 26.70
C GLN A 201 -30.97 17.87 26.78
N SER A 202 -30.70 19.18 26.72
CA SER A 202 -29.52 19.76 27.35
C SER A 202 -29.79 19.98 28.84
N ILE A 203 -29.07 19.28 29.73
CA ILE A 203 -29.16 19.48 31.18
C ILE A 203 -27.92 20.21 31.68
N THR A 204 -28.10 21.43 32.19
CA THR A 204 -27.22 22.05 33.19
C THR A 204 -27.74 21.75 34.60
N PRO A 205 -26.88 21.74 35.64
CA PRO A 205 -27.22 21.18 36.95
C PRO A 205 -27.83 22.20 37.91
N ASN A 206 -28.78 21.78 38.73
CA ASN A 206 -28.69 21.94 40.19
C ASN A 206 -29.74 21.14 40.99
N ASP A 207 -29.38 20.88 42.25
CA ASP A 207 -30.22 20.61 43.43
C ASP A 207 -31.12 19.36 43.50
N THR A 208 -30.50 18.30 44.03
CA THR A 208 -30.87 17.64 45.31
C THR A 208 -32.36 17.43 45.62
N PHE A 209 -32.83 16.17 45.61
CA PHE A 209 -33.36 15.49 46.82
C PHE A 209 -33.62 13.97 46.59
N ASN A 210 -33.21 13.16 47.59
CA ASN A 210 -33.55 11.77 47.89
C ASN A 210 -33.12 10.58 47.00
N ASP A 211 -32.47 9.63 47.70
CA ASP A 211 -32.18 8.24 47.35
C ASP A 211 -33.42 7.34 47.15
N GLU A 212 -33.16 6.07 46.78
CA GLU A 212 -34.07 4.90 46.85
C GLU A 212 -35.16 4.74 45.77
N ILE A 213 -34.83 4.82 44.49
CA ILE A 213 -35.36 3.85 43.49
C ILE A 213 -34.24 3.37 42.56
N ASP A 214 -33.24 2.69 43.12
CA ASP A 214 -32.22 1.97 42.34
C ASP A 214 -32.60 0.47 42.28
N ARG A 215 -33.54 0.14 41.38
CA ARG A 215 -33.90 -1.25 41.04
C ARG A 215 -34.09 -1.43 39.54
N GLU A 216 -33.12 -2.13 38.95
CA GLU A 216 -33.25 -3.00 37.78
C GLU A 216 -34.29 -2.62 36.71
N VAL A 217 -33.92 -1.67 35.85
CA VAL A 217 -34.35 -1.72 34.44
C VAL A 217 -33.10 -1.90 33.57
N ASP A 218 -32.50 -3.09 33.66
CA ASP A 218 -31.43 -3.57 32.78
C ASP A 218 -31.99 -3.86 31.37
N GLY A 219 -32.41 -2.79 30.70
CA GLY A 219 -32.85 -2.81 29.31
C GLY A 219 -31.67 -3.06 28.36
N LYS A 220 -31.10 -4.27 28.39
CA LYS A 220 -30.05 -4.74 27.46
C LYS A 220 -30.59 -4.85 26.04
N GLN A 221 -30.72 -3.70 25.38
CA GLN A 221 -30.65 -3.63 23.93
C GLN A 221 -29.23 -4.04 23.55
N ALA A 222 -29.04 -5.34 23.29
CA ALA A 222 -27.72 -5.95 23.17
C ALA A 222 -26.94 -5.32 22.01
N ASP A 223 -25.78 -4.73 22.33
CA ASP A 223 -24.91 -4.08 21.33
C ASP A 223 -24.56 -5.10 20.23
N ILE A 224 -24.78 -4.71 18.97
CA ILE A 224 -24.51 -5.53 17.79
C ILE A 224 -23.07 -6.08 17.82
N GLY A 225 -22.10 -5.29 18.28
CA GLY A 225 -20.71 -5.73 18.44
C GLY A 225 -20.57 -6.83 19.51
N GLU A 226 -21.26 -6.71 20.63
CA GLU A 226 -21.25 -7.69 21.71
C GLU A 226 -21.96 -8.98 21.32
N LEU A 227 -23.06 -8.89 20.56
CA LEU A 227 -23.75 -10.05 19.97
C LEU A 227 -22.84 -10.83 19.02
N ILE A 228 -22.06 -10.15 18.17
CA ILE A 228 -21.06 -10.79 17.29
C ILE A 228 -20.02 -11.53 18.14
N ARG A 229 -19.47 -10.87 19.17
CA ARG A 229 -18.49 -11.49 20.07
C ARG A 229 -19.06 -12.75 20.77
N LEU A 230 -20.28 -12.66 21.31
CA LEU A 230 -20.88 -13.76 22.06
C LEU A 230 -21.30 -14.93 21.16
N LYS A 231 -21.94 -14.68 20.01
CA LYS A 231 -22.41 -15.74 19.11
C LYS A 231 -21.29 -16.38 18.28
N PHE A 232 -20.36 -15.58 17.76
CA PHE A 232 -19.34 -16.04 16.81
C PHE A 232 -18.05 -16.43 17.53
N LEU A 233 -17.53 -15.56 18.41
CA LEU A 233 -16.31 -15.80 19.17
C LEU A 233 -16.55 -16.55 20.50
N GLY A 234 -17.80 -16.78 20.92
CA GLY A 234 -18.10 -17.66 22.06
C GLY A 234 -18.06 -19.16 21.71
N ASN A 235 -18.22 -19.53 20.44
CA ASN A 235 -18.25 -20.92 20.00
C ASN A 235 -16.85 -21.44 19.62
N ARG A 236 -16.30 -22.34 20.44
CA ARG A 236 -14.97 -22.95 20.21
C ARG A 236 -14.80 -23.59 18.83
N LYS A 237 -15.85 -24.14 18.22
CA LYS A 237 -15.77 -24.72 16.87
C LYS A 237 -15.57 -23.63 15.79
N ILE A 238 -16.26 -22.50 15.93
CA ILE A 238 -16.13 -21.36 15.02
C ILE A 238 -14.77 -20.68 15.21
N GLN A 239 -14.32 -20.49 16.46
CA GLN A 239 -12.98 -19.97 16.76
C GLN A 239 -11.88 -20.82 16.09
N LEU A 240 -11.94 -22.16 16.22
CA LEU A 240 -10.98 -23.06 15.60
C LEU A 240 -11.04 -22.99 14.07
N GLY A 241 -12.23 -22.89 13.47
CA GLY A 241 -12.40 -22.70 12.02
C GLY A 241 -11.78 -21.39 11.51
N LEU A 242 -11.95 -20.28 12.24
CA LEU A 242 -11.32 -19.00 11.91
C LEU A 242 -9.80 -19.07 12.00
N ILE A 243 -9.27 -19.64 13.09
CA ILE A 243 -7.82 -19.80 13.30
C ILE A 243 -7.22 -20.68 12.19
N ALA A 244 -7.89 -21.79 11.85
CA ALA A 244 -7.46 -22.67 10.75
C ALA A 244 -7.49 -21.96 9.39
N SER A 245 -8.52 -21.14 9.10
CA SER A 245 -8.63 -20.37 7.87
C SER A 245 -7.53 -19.31 7.75
N VAL A 246 -7.24 -18.55 8.81
CA VAL A 246 -6.14 -17.57 8.83
C VAL A 246 -4.78 -18.26 8.70
N ALA A 247 -4.58 -19.39 9.38
CA ALA A 247 -3.37 -20.20 9.25
C ALA A 247 -3.19 -20.74 7.83
N LEU A 248 -4.26 -21.20 7.17
CA LEU A 248 -4.22 -21.65 5.77
C LEU A 248 -3.81 -20.52 4.82
N ILE A 249 -4.32 -19.30 5.02
CA ILE A 249 -3.92 -18.12 4.22
C ILE A 249 -2.42 -17.84 4.42
N PHE A 250 -1.94 -17.84 5.68
CA PHE A 250 -0.51 -17.65 5.97
C PHE A 250 0.37 -18.74 5.32
N ILE A 251 -0.01 -20.01 5.44
CA ILE A 251 0.69 -21.12 4.80
C ILE A 251 0.66 -20.96 3.28
N GLY A 252 -0.48 -20.58 2.69
CA GLY A 252 -0.60 -20.35 1.26
C GLY A 252 0.32 -19.22 0.75
N VAL A 253 0.39 -18.09 1.46
CA VAL A 253 1.30 -16.99 1.11
C VAL A 253 2.76 -17.40 1.26
N LEU A 254 3.12 -18.10 2.33
CA LEU A 254 4.49 -18.57 2.56
C LEU A 254 4.90 -19.66 1.56
N VAL A 255 4.01 -20.58 1.19
CA VAL A 255 4.26 -21.60 0.15
C VAL A 255 4.37 -20.95 -1.22
N ASN A 256 3.50 -19.99 -1.57
CA ASN A 256 3.61 -19.24 -2.83
C ASN A 256 4.93 -18.45 -2.90
N SER A 257 5.37 -17.87 -1.78
CA SER A 257 6.69 -17.26 -1.66
C SER A 257 7.83 -18.27 -1.78
N ALA A 258 7.70 -19.45 -1.19
CA ALA A 258 8.74 -20.48 -1.23
C ALA A 258 8.87 -21.09 -2.64
N ILE A 259 7.76 -21.32 -3.34
CA ILE A 259 7.74 -21.76 -4.74
C ILE A 259 8.40 -20.72 -5.64
N ASN A 260 8.11 -19.43 -5.44
CA ASN A 260 8.74 -18.36 -6.22
C ASN A 260 10.21 -18.10 -5.82
N ALA A 261 10.63 -18.49 -4.61
CA ALA A 261 12.01 -18.37 -4.12
C ALA A 261 12.88 -19.60 -4.43
N ILE A 262 12.26 -20.74 -4.72
CA ILE A 262 12.93 -21.85 -5.40
C ILE A 262 13.13 -21.39 -6.84
N PRO A 263 14.37 -21.20 -7.33
CA PRO A 263 14.58 -21.09 -8.76
C PRO A 263 14.02 -22.36 -9.38
N THR A 264 13.08 -22.23 -10.30
CA THR A 264 12.56 -23.38 -11.04
C THR A 264 13.67 -23.87 -11.96
N GLU A 265 14.56 -24.70 -11.39
CA GLU A 265 15.36 -25.68 -12.11
C GLU A 265 14.40 -26.45 -12.99
N GLN A 266 14.30 -26.00 -14.24
CA GLN A 266 13.48 -26.61 -15.25
C GLN A 266 14.10 -27.98 -15.48
N ASN A 267 13.42 -29.05 -15.05
CA ASN A 267 13.91 -30.43 -15.01
C ASN A 267 14.32 -30.95 -16.40
N ASN A 268 15.48 -30.53 -16.87
CA ASN A 268 16.38 -31.30 -17.72
C ASN A 268 17.36 -31.96 -16.76
N THR A 269 17.01 -33.18 -16.35
CA THR A 269 17.77 -33.99 -15.41
C THR A 269 19.25 -34.06 -15.78
N ASN A 270 20.15 -33.53 -14.93
CA ASN A 270 21.37 -34.20 -14.43
C ASN A 270 22.33 -33.26 -13.67
N ASN A 271 22.38 -33.43 -12.35
CA ASN A 271 23.57 -33.44 -11.49
C ASN A 271 24.37 -32.14 -11.15
N THR A 272 24.18 -31.74 -9.88
CA THR A 272 25.24 -31.43 -8.87
C THR A 272 25.76 -29.99 -8.70
N GLU A 273 25.30 -29.40 -7.58
CA GLU A 273 25.93 -28.43 -6.65
C GLU A 273 27.29 -27.77 -6.99
N LEU A 274 27.34 -26.42 -6.91
CA LEU A 274 28.16 -25.71 -5.90
C LEU A 274 27.77 -24.21 -5.74
N SER A 275 27.76 -23.72 -4.49
CA SER A 275 27.68 -22.29 -4.11
C SER A 275 29.09 -21.65 -4.07
N GLU A 276 29.35 -20.34 -4.01
CA GLU A 276 28.63 -19.04 -3.89
C GLU A 276 29.68 -17.95 -4.33
N PRO A 277 29.50 -16.60 -4.25
CA PRO A 277 28.35 -15.75 -3.92
C PRO A 277 28.12 -14.55 -4.90
N GLN A 278 27.25 -13.62 -4.48
CA GLN A 278 26.72 -12.46 -5.20
C GLN A 278 27.74 -11.37 -5.60
N VAL A 279 27.44 -10.62 -6.68
CA VAL A 279 27.65 -9.16 -6.72
C VAL A 279 26.39 -8.48 -7.27
N VAL A 280 25.99 -7.38 -6.61
CA VAL A 280 24.73 -6.65 -6.84
C VAL A 280 24.81 -5.73 -8.06
N SER A 281 23.84 -5.85 -8.98
CA SER A 281 23.46 -4.78 -9.92
C SER A 281 21.98 -4.88 -10.37
N ASN A 282 21.09 -5.19 -9.43
CA ASN A 282 19.65 -5.09 -9.69
C ASN A 282 19.27 -3.60 -9.71
N ASN A 283 18.76 -3.13 -10.85
CA ASN A 283 17.80 -2.01 -11.04
C ASN A 283 17.70 -1.53 -12.50
N VAL A 284 18.55 -2.03 -13.42
CA VAL A 284 18.43 -1.77 -14.87
C VAL A 284 18.01 -3.02 -15.64
N SER A 285 18.56 -4.18 -15.27
CA SER A 285 18.34 -5.45 -15.99
C SER A 285 16.90 -5.99 -15.89
N VAL A 286 16.17 -5.65 -14.83
CA VAL A 286 14.80 -6.15 -14.57
C VAL A 286 13.75 -5.49 -15.47
N THR A 287 13.93 -4.20 -15.83
CA THR A 287 12.94 -3.44 -16.61
C THR A 287 12.86 -3.88 -18.07
N ILE A 288 13.95 -4.44 -18.61
CA ILE A 288 14.00 -4.93 -20.00
C ILE A 288 13.36 -6.33 -20.10
N LEU A 289 13.43 -7.13 -19.03
CA LEU A 289 12.92 -8.51 -19.02
C LEU A 289 11.38 -8.59 -19.00
N ALA A 290 10.73 -7.62 -18.35
CA ALA A 290 9.27 -7.57 -18.21
C ALA A 290 8.52 -7.18 -19.50
N ASN A 291 9.22 -6.89 -20.61
CA ASN A 291 8.64 -6.26 -21.80
C ASN A 291 9.00 -7.00 -23.12
N LYS A 292 9.08 -8.34 -23.08
CA LYS A 292 9.28 -9.23 -24.25
C LYS A 292 8.00 -9.34 -25.12
N ASN A 293 7.41 -8.20 -25.48
CA ASN A 293 6.20 -8.11 -26.29
C ASN A 293 6.51 -8.21 -27.80
N HIS A 294 5.49 -8.57 -28.60
CA HIS A 294 5.53 -8.58 -30.06
C HIS A 294 6.69 -9.38 -30.69
N LEU A 295 6.80 -10.65 -30.28
CA LEU A 295 7.70 -11.65 -30.86
C LEU A 295 7.52 -11.73 -32.38
N LEU A 296 8.62 -11.55 -33.12
CA LEU A 296 8.73 -11.78 -34.55
C LEU A 296 9.92 -12.72 -34.82
N ALA A 297 9.62 -13.92 -35.32
CA ALA A 297 10.64 -14.89 -35.72
C ALA A 297 11.27 -14.48 -37.06
N MET A 298 12.60 -14.47 -37.14
CA MET A 298 13.36 -14.05 -38.31
C MET A 298 13.96 -15.25 -39.06
N PRO A 299 14.35 -15.10 -40.34
CA PRO A 299 14.71 -16.25 -41.20
C PRO A 299 15.94 -17.06 -40.79
N ASP A 300 16.79 -16.55 -39.90
CA ASP A 300 18.10 -17.13 -39.54
C ASP A 300 18.20 -17.45 -38.03
N ASN A 301 17.14 -18.05 -37.48
CA ASN A 301 17.06 -18.54 -36.09
C ASN A 301 17.33 -17.49 -34.99
N PHE A 302 17.05 -16.22 -35.28
CA PHE A 302 16.94 -15.17 -34.28
C PHE A 302 15.51 -14.62 -34.23
N ASN A 303 15.15 -14.03 -33.11
CA ASN A 303 13.84 -13.41 -32.87
C ASN A 303 14.02 -11.93 -32.56
N LEU A 304 13.00 -11.14 -32.87
CA LEU A 304 12.88 -9.75 -32.44
C LEU A 304 11.71 -9.62 -31.46
N TYR A 305 11.92 -8.82 -30.43
CA TYR A 305 10.85 -8.29 -29.58
C TYR A 305 10.85 -6.76 -29.68
N LEU A 306 9.68 -6.16 -29.48
CA LEU A 306 9.50 -4.73 -29.40
C LEU A 306 8.90 -4.42 -28.03
N SER A 307 9.66 -3.73 -27.18
CA SER A 307 9.17 -3.29 -25.88
C SER A 307 8.09 -2.21 -26.02
N GLU A 308 7.31 -2.01 -24.96
CA GLU A 308 6.31 -0.93 -24.82
C GLU A 308 6.86 0.46 -25.20
N TYR A 309 8.14 0.72 -24.93
CA TYR A 309 8.83 1.96 -25.29
C TYR A 309 9.45 1.94 -26.69
N GLN A 310 9.02 1.03 -27.58
CA GLN A 310 9.54 0.84 -28.94
C GLN A 310 11.03 0.47 -29.03
N GLY A 311 11.66 0.06 -27.93
CA GLY A 311 13.02 -0.46 -27.93
C GLY A 311 13.07 -1.90 -28.45
N VAL A 312 13.93 -2.16 -29.44
CA VAL A 312 14.15 -3.49 -30.03
C VAL A 312 15.04 -4.37 -29.14
N ILE A 313 14.67 -5.64 -29.01
CA ILE A 313 15.49 -6.68 -28.38
C ILE A 313 15.72 -7.79 -29.42
N ILE A 314 16.99 -8.11 -29.67
CA ILE A 314 17.40 -9.24 -30.53
C ILE A 314 17.68 -10.44 -29.64
N HIS A 315 17.10 -11.59 -30.00
CA HIS A 315 17.22 -12.84 -29.25
C HIS A 315 17.72 -13.98 -30.12
N TRP A 316 18.66 -14.77 -29.64
CA TRP A 316 19.15 -15.96 -30.35
C TRP A 316 19.67 -17.03 -29.38
N GLN A 317 19.67 -18.27 -29.83
CA GLN A 317 20.32 -19.38 -29.11
C GLN A 317 21.76 -19.55 -29.58
N ALA A 318 22.69 -19.76 -28.64
CA ALA A 318 24.09 -20.02 -28.97
C ALA A 318 24.80 -20.91 -27.93
N ASP A 319 26.14 -20.88 -27.90
CA ASP A 319 26.97 -21.74 -27.05
C ASP A 319 26.66 -21.55 -25.55
N GLN A 320 26.79 -22.63 -24.78
CA GLN A 320 26.51 -22.64 -23.34
C GLN A 320 27.55 -21.82 -22.57
N VAL A 321 27.10 -20.76 -21.90
CA VAL A 321 27.91 -19.89 -21.03
C VAL A 321 27.21 -19.64 -19.68
N ALA A 322 27.90 -19.03 -18.73
CA ALA A 322 27.29 -18.68 -17.45
C ALA A 322 26.17 -17.63 -17.63
N ASN A 323 25.03 -17.84 -16.95
CA ASN A 323 23.92 -16.87 -16.91
C ASN A 323 24.39 -15.52 -16.36
N GLY A 324 23.82 -14.43 -16.90
CA GLY A 324 24.07 -13.07 -16.41
C GLY A 324 24.42 -12.07 -17.52
N GLU A 325 25.10 -10.99 -17.13
CA GLU A 325 25.47 -9.90 -18.03
C GLU A 325 26.77 -10.22 -18.80
N LEU A 326 26.65 -10.38 -20.12
CA LEU A 326 27.80 -10.48 -21.02
C LEU A 326 28.36 -9.12 -21.42
N TRP A 327 27.53 -8.08 -21.46
CA TRP A 327 27.94 -6.72 -21.80
C TRP A 327 26.97 -5.69 -21.23
N SER A 328 27.48 -4.56 -20.76
CA SER A 328 26.66 -3.40 -20.41
C SER A 328 27.33 -2.09 -20.81
N GLN A 329 26.56 -1.24 -21.49
CA GLN A 329 26.97 0.11 -21.86
C GLN A 329 27.12 1.03 -20.64
N LEU A 330 26.41 0.76 -19.54
CA LEU A 330 26.49 1.56 -18.30
C LEU A 330 27.78 1.28 -17.54
N SER A 331 28.17 0.01 -17.40
CA SER A 331 29.42 -0.38 -16.73
C SER A 331 30.63 -0.27 -17.66
N THR A 332 30.41 -0.32 -18.98
CA THR A 332 31.45 -0.50 -20.02
C THR A 332 32.27 -1.78 -19.82
N ASN A 333 31.74 -2.73 -19.05
CA ASN A 333 32.35 -4.02 -18.74
C ASN A 333 31.64 -5.15 -19.49
N GLY A 334 32.36 -6.26 -19.66
CA GLY A 334 31.89 -7.45 -20.37
C GLY A 334 32.72 -7.76 -21.62
N ASP A 335 32.20 -8.65 -22.46
CA ASP A 335 32.85 -9.05 -23.71
C ASP A 335 32.75 -7.93 -24.76
N LYS A 336 33.91 -7.54 -25.28
CA LYS A 336 34.06 -6.56 -26.36
C LYS A 336 33.45 -7.05 -27.68
N SER A 337 33.24 -8.36 -27.86
CA SER A 337 32.53 -8.91 -29.02
C SER A 337 31.04 -8.51 -29.03
N CYS A 338 30.45 -8.26 -27.86
CA CYS A 338 29.07 -7.81 -27.67
C CYS A 338 28.90 -6.28 -27.68
N GLN A 339 29.99 -5.50 -27.70
CA GLN A 339 29.96 -4.03 -27.60
C GLN A 339 29.17 -3.31 -28.71
N SER A 340 28.98 -3.94 -29.86
CA SER A 340 28.29 -3.34 -31.02
C SER A 340 27.75 -4.40 -31.97
N ILE A 341 26.54 -4.20 -32.49
CA ILE A 341 26.06 -4.92 -33.67
C ILE A 341 26.71 -4.30 -34.92
N LYS A 342 27.31 -5.14 -35.77
CA LYS A 342 28.05 -4.71 -36.97
C LYS A 342 27.37 -5.26 -38.23
N PHE A 343 26.95 -4.38 -39.12
CA PHE A 343 26.35 -4.76 -40.40
C PHE A 343 27.40 -4.89 -41.51
N ASN A 344 27.06 -5.58 -42.60
CA ASN A 344 27.93 -5.65 -43.78
C ASN A 344 28.15 -4.31 -44.50
N LYS A 345 27.26 -3.33 -44.26
CA LYS A 345 27.34 -1.94 -44.72
C LYS A 345 26.62 -1.05 -43.70
N GLY A 346 27.08 0.19 -43.53
CA GLY A 346 26.47 1.17 -42.62
C GLY A 346 27.14 1.24 -41.24
N SER A 347 26.56 2.04 -40.34
CA SER A 347 27.04 2.25 -38.98
C SER A 347 26.86 1.00 -38.11
N SER A 348 27.69 0.89 -37.06
CA SER A 348 27.48 -0.09 -35.99
C SER A 348 26.67 0.53 -34.86
N ILE A 349 25.62 -0.15 -34.41
CA ILE A 349 24.75 0.30 -33.30
C ILE A 349 25.25 -0.36 -32.00
N ARG A 350 25.05 0.30 -30.85
CA ARG A 350 25.48 -0.21 -29.54
C ARG A 350 24.28 -0.78 -28.76
N PRO A 351 24.32 -2.03 -28.27
CA PRO A 351 23.34 -2.50 -27.31
C PRO A 351 23.58 -1.84 -25.95
N LEU A 352 22.48 -1.52 -25.25
CA LEU A 352 22.47 -1.06 -23.87
C LEU A 352 23.01 -2.16 -22.94
N THR A 353 22.55 -3.39 -23.15
CA THR A 353 22.96 -4.60 -22.43
C THR A 353 22.89 -5.83 -23.34
N VAL A 354 23.72 -6.83 -23.02
CA VAL A 354 23.56 -8.21 -23.49
C VAL A 354 23.53 -9.14 -22.28
N LEU A 355 22.46 -9.94 -22.19
CA LEU A 355 22.24 -10.91 -21.11
C LEU A 355 22.19 -12.33 -21.68
N VAL A 356 22.60 -13.32 -20.89
CA VAL A 356 22.33 -14.75 -21.15
C VAL A 356 21.45 -15.32 -20.06
N GLU A 357 20.40 -16.01 -20.49
CA GLU A 357 19.48 -16.77 -19.65
C GLU A 357 19.54 -18.26 -20.07
N ASN A 358 19.19 -19.17 -19.15
CA ASN A 358 19.13 -20.62 -19.39
C ASN A 358 20.39 -21.22 -20.07
N GLY A 359 21.56 -20.63 -19.79
CA GLY A 359 22.88 -21.01 -20.32
C GLY A 359 23.14 -20.65 -21.79
N SER A 360 22.10 -20.59 -22.62
CA SER A 360 22.23 -20.46 -24.08
C SER A 360 21.27 -19.48 -24.75
N GLU A 361 20.36 -18.83 -24.03
CA GLU A 361 19.41 -17.85 -24.58
C GLU A 361 19.99 -16.43 -24.46
N TYR A 362 20.44 -15.84 -25.56
CA TYR A 362 21.10 -14.53 -25.58
C TYR A 362 20.07 -13.44 -25.90
N PHE A 363 20.09 -12.34 -25.14
CA PHE A 363 19.22 -11.18 -25.31
C PHE A 363 20.05 -9.90 -25.42
N ALA A 364 20.09 -9.28 -26.60
CA ALA A 364 20.72 -7.98 -26.81
C ALA A 364 19.67 -6.87 -26.94
N SER A 365 19.78 -5.85 -26.09
CA SER A 365 18.72 -4.85 -25.90
C SER A 365 19.20 -3.48 -26.37
N PHE A 366 18.41 -2.79 -27.18
CA PHE A 366 18.79 -1.55 -27.85
C PHE A 366 17.96 -0.35 -27.38
N SER A 367 18.50 0.85 -27.58
CA SER A 367 17.79 2.10 -27.28
C SER A 367 16.56 2.26 -28.18
N PRO A 368 15.41 2.74 -27.66
CA PRO A 368 14.29 3.21 -28.49
C PRO A 368 14.70 4.21 -29.58
N LEU A 369 15.69 5.07 -29.29
CA LEU A 369 16.21 6.05 -30.24
C LEU A 369 16.92 5.42 -31.44
N ASP A 370 17.54 4.24 -31.25
CA ASP A 370 18.28 3.52 -32.29
C ASP A 370 17.38 2.53 -33.06
N SER A 371 16.13 2.34 -32.62
CA SER A 371 15.26 1.25 -33.10
C SER A 371 14.85 1.42 -34.57
N GLY A 372 14.68 2.66 -35.05
CA GLY A 372 14.43 2.93 -36.47
C GLY A 372 15.60 2.53 -37.36
N GLU A 373 16.81 3.05 -37.08
CA GLU A 373 18.03 2.68 -37.83
C GLU A 373 18.29 1.17 -37.75
N LEU A 374 18.05 0.55 -36.59
CA LEU A 374 18.22 -0.88 -36.39
C LEU A 374 17.23 -1.72 -37.22
N ILE A 375 15.94 -1.40 -37.23
CA ILE A 375 14.93 -2.15 -38.00
C ILE A 375 15.18 -2.00 -39.50
N GLN A 376 15.50 -0.78 -39.97
CA GLN A 376 15.91 -0.56 -41.36
C GLN A 376 17.18 -1.35 -41.71
N ALA A 377 18.17 -1.39 -40.82
CA ALA A 377 19.37 -2.18 -41.02
C ALA A 377 19.06 -3.68 -41.09
N LEU A 378 18.18 -4.19 -40.23
CA LEU A 378 17.73 -5.58 -40.27
C LEU A 378 16.92 -5.90 -41.55
N ALA A 379 16.19 -4.94 -42.11
CA ALA A 379 15.44 -5.12 -43.35
C ALA A 379 16.32 -5.09 -44.62
N PHE A 380 17.21 -4.09 -44.74
CA PHE A 380 17.88 -3.77 -46.01
C PHE A 380 19.37 -4.17 -46.10
N ARG A 381 19.99 -4.63 -45.00
CA ARG A 381 21.38 -5.12 -45.02
C ARG A 381 21.43 -6.62 -45.32
N GLY A 382 22.62 -7.14 -45.62
CA GLY A 382 22.79 -8.54 -46.04
C GLY A 382 23.07 -9.52 -44.89
N LYS A 383 23.80 -9.04 -43.88
CA LYS A 383 24.14 -9.78 -42.66
C LYS A 383 24.53 -8.82 -41.54
N PHE A 384 24.43 -9.29 -40.30
CA PHE A 384 25.03 -8.64 -39.13
C PHE A 384 25.90 -9.60 -38.32
N SER A 385 26.72 -9.06 -37.43
CA SER A 385 27.40 -9.82 -36.38
C SER A 385 27.30 -9.13 -35.03
N LEU A 386 27.20 -9.94 -33.97
CA LEU A 386 27.02 -9.53 -32.59
C LEU A 386 27.49 -10.66 -31.66
N CYS A 387 28.24 -10.33 -30.60
CA CYS A 387 28.77 -11.30 -29.64
C CYS A 387 29.59 -12.45 -30.28
N GLY A 388 30.34 -12.15 -31.36
CA GLY A 388 31.08 -13.14 -32.15
C GLY A 388 30.25 -13.91 -33.19
N TYR A 389 28.94 -14.04 -32.99
CA TYR A 389 28.02 -14.70 -33.92
C TYR A 389 27.72 -13.84 -35.16
N SER A 390 27.30 -14.47 -36.26
CA SER A 390 26.99 -13.81 -37.53
C SER A 390 25.71 -14.37 -38.14
N PHE A 391 24.79 -13.47 -38.52
CA PHE A 391 23.43 -13.82 -38.96
C PHE A 391 23.14 -13.25 -40.35
N SER A 392 22.48 -14.05 -41.18
CA SER A 392 21.92 -13.69 -42.48
C SER A 392 20.64 -12.87 -42.31
N LEU A 393 20.49 -11.81 -43.13
CA LEU A 393 19.27 -10.99 -43.19
C LEU A 393 18.43 -11.28 -44.45
N LYS A 394 18.73 -12.38 -45.14
CA LYS A 394 18.02 -12.76 -46.38
C LYS A 394 16.56 -13.10 -46.06
N GLY A 395 15.65 -12.24 -46.50
CA GLY A 395 14.20 -12.38 -46.30
C GLY A 395 13.63 -11.54 -45.16
N SER A 396 14.48 -10.91 -44.33
CA SER A 396 14.07 -10.07 -43.20
C SER A 396 13.10 -8.95 -43.60
N GLN A 397 13.33 -8.27 -44.72
CA GLN A 397 12.43 -7.25 -45.28
C GLN A 397 10.98 -7.74 -45.45
N ALA A 398 10.79 -8.96 -45.95
CA ALA A 398 9.47 -9.52 -46.23
C ALA A 398 8.75 -10.01 -44.97
N VAL A 399 9.49 -10.23 -43.88
CA VAL A 399 8.94 -10.58 -42.55
C VAL A 399 8.56 -9.30 -41.80
N LEU A 400 9.47 -8.32 -41.74
CA LEU A 400 9.26 -7.02 -41.08
C LEU A 400 8.11 -6.22 -41.73
N GLY A 401 8.09 -6.12 -43.07
CA GLY A 401 7.06 -5.38 -43.81
C GLY A 401 5.65 -5.99 -43.77
N LYS A 402 5.48 -7.23 -43.27
CA LYS A 402 4.18 -7.86 -43.05
C LYS A 402 3.63 -7.67 -41.65
N HIS A 403 4.44 -7.18 -40.70
CA HIS A 403 4.05 -7.07 -39.31
C HIS A 403 3.68 -5.63 -38.96
N ASN A 404 2.42 -5.41 -38.58
CA ASN A 404 1.82 -4.07 -38.37
C ASN A 404 2.63 -3.13 -37.47
N LEU A 405 3.45 -3.66 -36.54
CA LEU A 405 4.27 -2.86 -35.63
C LEU A 405 5.71 -2.62 -36.10
N TYR A 406 6.22 -3.43 -37.03
CA TYR A 406 7.58 -3.23 -37.58
C TYR A 406 7.56 -2.54 -38.95
N ALA A 407 6.47 -2.68 -39.72
CA ALA A 407 6.30 -2.02 -41.01
C ALA A 407 6.44 -0.48 -40.97
N PRO A 408 5.91 0.27 -39.96
CA PRO A 408 6.03 1.73 -39.92
C PRO A 408 7.48 2.26 -39.90
N PHE A 409 8.42 1.49 -39.35
CA PHE A 409 9.85 1.85 -39.34
C PHE A 409 10.51 1.76 -40.73
N LEU A 410 9.85 1.11 -41.69
CA LEU A 410 10.32 0.96 -43.08
C LEU A 410 9.73 2.01 -44.03
N GLU A 411 8.69 2.72 -43.61
CA GLU A 411 7.97 3.73 -44.41
C GLU A 411 8.54 5.16 -44.23
N GLN A 412 9.43 5.35 -43.26
CA GLN A 412 9.80 6.68 -42.76
C GLN A 412 10.83 7.45 -43.61
N ASP A 413 11.35 6.86 -44.68
CA ASP A 413 12.34 7.43 -45.61
C ASP A 413 11.94 7.28 -47.11
N ALA A 414 10.66 7.49 -47.42
CA ALA A 414 10.10 7.51 -48.78
C ALA A 414 9.82 8.94 -49.30
#